data_AF-A0A3D1HNA5-F1
#
_entry.id   AF-A0A3D1HNA5-F1
#
_cell.length_a   1.000
_cell.length_b   1.000
_cell.length_c   1.000
_cell.angle_alpha   90.00
_cell.angle_beta   90.00
_cell.angle_gamma   90.00
#
_symmetry.space_group_name_H-M   'P 1'
#
loop_
_entity.id
_entity.type
_entity.pdbx_description
1 polymer ?
#
loop_
_entity_poly.entity_id
_entity_poly.type
_entity_poly.pdbx_seq_one_letter_code
_entity_poly.pdbx_strand_id
1 'polypeptide(L)'
;MDLFLSTFENRIDKKGRLSVPASFRAVLERRRDPLFLFKSLTEPCLEGCGAERIGQIVDAIDNMDSLSAEVATLQTMLSSAQEMKLDSEGR
;
A
#
# COMPACT_ATOMS: atom_id res chain seq x y z
N MET A 1 -5.90 11.78 -16.65
CA MET A 1 -4.62 11.04 -16.60
C MET A 1 -4.49 10.51 -15.19
N ASP A 2 -4.45 9.18 -15.04
CA ASP A 2 -4.46 8.50 -13.73
C ASP A 2 -3.06 8.05 -13.29
N LEU A 3 -2.05 8.51 -14.03
CA LEU A 3 -0.65 8.31 -13.71
C LEU A 3 -0.18 9.41 -12.76
N PHE A 4 0.47 8.99 -11.68
CA PHE A 4 1.19 9.86 -10.76
C PHE A 4 2.62 9.34 -10.64
N LEU A 5 3.60 10.18 -10.97
CA LEU A 5 5.03 9.87 -10.85
C LEU A 5 5.73 11.09 -10.26
N SER A 6 6.14 10.99 -9.00
CA SER A 6 6.76 12.09 -8.28
C SER A 6 7.37 11.60 -6.96
N THR A 7 8.24 12.42 -6.39
CA THR A 7 8.77 12.25 -5.03
C THR A 7 8.39 13.46 -4.19
N PHE A 8 8.00 13.25 -2.94
CA PHE A 8 7.63 14.32 -2.01
C PHE A 8 8.25 14.04 -0.64
N GLU A 9 8.74 15.10 0.00
CA GLU A 9 9.16 15.06 1.40
C GLU A 9 8.08 15.72 2.27
N ASN A 10 7.57 14.96 3.23
CA ASN A 10 6.53 15.42 4.15
C ASN A 10 6.92 15.05 5.58
N ARG A 11 6.51 15.88 6.54
CA ARG A 11 6.66 15.58 7.96
C ARG A 11 5.51 14.70 8.43
N ILE A 12 5.82 13.73 9.28
CA ILE A 12 4.83 12.93 9.98
C ILE A 12 4.32 13.75 11.18
N ASP A 13 3.00 13.85 11.33
CA ASP A 13 2.39 14.57 12.44
C ASP A 13 2.48 13.78 13.77
N LYS A 14 2.08 14.41 14.88
CA LYS A 14 2.12 13.78 16.22
C LYS A 14 1.24 12.52 16.35
N LYS A 15 0.31 12.30 15.41
CA LYS A 15 -0.60 11.15 15.37
C LYS A 15 -0.14 10.10 14.35
N GLY A 16 1.04 10.25 13.76
CA GLY A 16 1.57 9.31 12.78
C GLY A 16 1.00 9.46 11.37
N ARG A 17 0.33 10.58 11.05
CA ARG A 17 -0.27 10.81 9.72
C ARG A 17 0.65 11.65 8.83
N LEU A 18 0.47 11.53 7.52
CA LEU A 18 1.26 12.22 6.51
C LEU A 18 0.31 12.89 5.51
N SER A 19 0.55 14.18 5.21
CA SER A 19 -0.22 14.87 4.18
C SER A 19 0.02 14.25 2.80
N VAL A 20 -1.03 13.73 2.18
CA VAL A 20 -0.94 13.16 0.83
C VAL A 20 -0.85 14.30 -0.19
N PRO A 21 0.15 14.29 -1.10
CA PRO A 21 0.31 15.33 -2.12
C PRO A 21 -0.99 15.57 -2.89
N ALA A 22 -1.35 16.83 -3.13
CA ALA A 22 -2.63 17.19 -3.73
C ALA A 22 -2.85 16.53 -5.10
N SER A 23 -1.79 16.41 -5.90
CA SER A 23 -1.84 15.71 -7.19
C SER A 23 -2.10 14.22 -7.05
N PHE A 24 -1.58 13.56 -6.01
CA PHE A 24 -1.85 12.15 -5.74
C PHE A 24 -3.24 11.93 -5.16
N ARG A 25 -3.71 12.81 -4.25
CA ARG A 25 -5.10 12.78 -3.75
C ARG A 25 -6.11 12.83 -4.89
N ALA A 26 -5.90 13.71 -5.86
CA ALA A 26 -6.77 13.81 -7.03
C ALA A 26 -6.80 12.51 -7.87
N VAL A 27 -5.71 11.73 -7.89
CA VAL A 27 -5.67 10.41 -8.54
C VAL A 27 -6.46 9.38 -7.72
N LEU A 28 -6.24 9.33 -6.40
CA LEU A 28 -6.96 8.42 -5.50
C LEU A 28 -8.49 8.65 -5.55
N GLU A 29 -8.92 9.91 -5.50
CA GLU A 29 -10.33 10.30 -5.59
C GLU A 29 -10.97 9.92 -6.93
N ARG A 30 -10.23 10.03 -8.04
CA ARG A 30 -10.72 9.62 -9.36
C ARG A 30 -10.84 8.11 -9.48
N ARG A 31 -9.85 7.37 -9.00
CA ARG A 31 -9.83 5.91 -9.06
C ARG A 31 -10.90 5.28 -8.15
N ARG A 32 -11.12 5.86 -6.97
CA ARG A 32 -12.00 5.31 -5.92
C ARG A 32 -11.63 3.87 -5.51
N ASP A 33 -10.39 3.48 -5.79
CA ASP A 33 -9.85 2.19 -5.38
C ASP A 33 -9.24 2.31 -3.98
N PRO A 34 -9.37 1.28 -3.13
CA PRO A 34 -8.63 1.24 -1.87
C PRO A 34 -7.13 1.10 -2.15
N LEU A 35 -6.33 1.84 -1.39
CA LEU A 35 -4.88 1.71 -1.35
C LEU A 35 -4.50 0.94 -0.10
N PHE A 36 -3.76 -0.14 -0.23
CA PHE A 36 -3.23 -0.90 0.89
C PHE A 36 -1.76 -0.54 1.11
N LEU A 37 -1.37 -0.34 2.36
CA LEU A 37 0.01 -0.16 2.78
C LEU A 37 0.48 -1.37 3.58
N PHE A 38 1.69 -1.85 3.34
CA PHE A 38 2.29 -3.00 4.04
C PHE A 38 3.79 -2.78 4.22
N LYS A 39 4.40 -3.57 5.11
CA LYS A 39 5.86 -3.55 5.30
C LYS A 39 6.55 -4.17 4.09
N SER A 40 7.56 -3.49 3.56
CA SER A 40 8.39 -4.09 2.51
C SER A 40 9.15 -5.30 3.03
N LEU A 41 9.36 -6.27 2.15
CA LEU A 41 10.17 -7.45 2.42
C LEU A 41 11.67 -7.19 2.21
N THR A 42 12.01 -6.18 1.41
CA THR A 42 13.39 -5.92 0.96
C THR A 42 13.97 -4.63 1.52
N GLU A 43 13.13 -3.64 1.81
CA GLU A 43 13.56 -2.30 2.21
C GLU A 43 12.96 -1.87 3.56
N PRO A 44 13.60 -0.96 4.32
CA PRO A 44 13.06 -0.43 5.57
C PRO A 44 11.99 0.64 5.31
N CYS A 45 10.94 0.32 4.55
CA CYS A 45 9.88 1.23 4.15
C CYS A 45 8.48 0.58 4.18
N LEU A 46 7.46 1.43 4.03
CA LEU A 46 6.12 0.98 3.69
C LEU A 46 5.95 1.04 2.18
N GLU A 47 5.41 -0.03 1.62
CA GLU A 47 5.01 -0.11 0.23
C GLU A 47 3.49 -0.01 0.13
N GLY A 48 2.98 0.42 -1.03
CA GLY A 48 1.55 0.55 -1.23
C GLY A 48 1.09 0.16 -2.62
N CYS A 49 -0.05 -0.52 -2.70
CA CYS A 49 -0.67 -0.90 -3.97
C CYS A 49 -2.20 -0.96 -3.87
N GLY A 50 -2.87 -0.98 -5.01
CA GLY A 50 -4.33 -1.10 -5.08
C GLY A 50 -4.82 -2.53 -4.80
N ALA A 51 -6.12 -2.68 -4.57
CA ALA A 51 -6.77 -3.99 -4.35
C ALA A 51 -6.44 -5.03 -5.42
N GLU A 52 -6.37 -4.63 -6.70
CA GLU A 52 -6.05 -5.52 -7.81
C GLU A 52 -4.69 -6.21 -7.60
N ARG A 53 -3.68 -5.44 -7.18
CA ARG A 53 -2.34 -5.98 -6.96
C ARG A 53 -2.28 -6.87 -5.73
N ILE A 54 -3.03 -6.56 -4.67
CA ILE A 54 -3.18 -7.46 -3.52
C ILE A 54 -3.82 -8.78 -3.95
N GLY A 55 -4.87 -8.75 -4.76
CA GLY A 55 -5.50 -9.96 -5.32
C GLY A 55 -4.51 -10.83 -6.10
N GLN A 56 -3.72 -10.23 -6.99
CA GLN A 56 -2.68 -10.94 -7.72
C GLN A 56 -1.63 -11.60 -6.81
N ILE A 57 -1.30 -10.97 -5.68
CA ILE A 57 -0.35 -11.55 -4.70
C ILE A 57 -0.98 -12.74 -3.99
N VAL A 58 -2.25 -12.63 -3.59
CA VAL A 58 -3.00 -13.74 -2.96
C VAL A 58 -3.11 -14.92 -3.93
N ASP A 59 -3.52 -14.67 -5.18
CA ASP A 59 -3.64 -15.70 -6.20
C ASP A 59 -2.28 -16.38 -6.46
N ALA A 60 -1.18 -15.62 -6.45
CA ALA A 60 0.16 -16.18 -6.61
C ALA A 60 0.54 -17.10 -5.44
N ILE A 61 0.24 -16.69 -4.20
CA ILE A 61 0.49 -17.49 -2.99
C ILE A 61 -0.30 -18.80 -3.01
N ASP A 62 -1.57 -18.76 -3.44
CA ASP A 62 -2.44 -19.93 -3.48
C ASP A 62 -1.95 -21.00 -4.48
N ASN A 63 -1.15 -20.60 -5.48
CA ASN A 63 -0.53 -21.50 -6.45
C ASN A 63 0.85 -22.03 -6.03
N MET A 64 1.37 -21.60 -4.87
CA MET A 64 2.67 -22.04 -4.34
C MET A 64 2.52 -23.19 -3.33
N ASP A 65 3.63 -23.84 -3.00
CA ASP A 65 3.68 -24.80 -1.90
C ASP A 65 3.47 -24.09 -0.56
N SER A 66 2.38 -24.41 0.13
CA SER A 66 1.96 -23.79 1.39
C SER A 66 2.93 -24.03 2.54
N LEU A 67 3.81 -25.03 2.44
CA LEU A 67 4.85 -25.31 3.43
C LEU A 67 6.18 -24.61 3.14
N SER A 68 6.27 -23.87 2.03
CA SER A 68 7.49 -23.14 1.68
C SER A 68 7.71 -21.94 2.60
N ALA A 69 8.98 -21.66 2.90
CA ALA A 69 9.36 -20.48 3.67
C ALA A 69 8.96 -19.17 2.97
N GLU A 70 8.96 -19.17 1.63
CA GLU A 70 8.59 -18.02 0.81
C GLU A 70 7.11 -17.66 0.98
N VAL A 71 6.21 -18.66 0.96
CA VAL A 71 4.78 -18.44 1.24
C VAL A 71 4.59 -17.88 2.65
N ALA A 72 5.26 -18.42 3.66
CA ALA A 72 5.17 -17.90 5.02
C ALA A 72 5.62 -16.43 5.12
N THR A 73 6.67 -16.04 4.39
CA THR A 73 7.13 -14.64 4.31
C THR A 73 6.09 -13.75 3.62
N LEU A 74 5.54 -14.16 2.49
CA LEU A 74 4.52 -13.41 1.76
C LEU A 74 3.23 -13.26 2.58
N GLN A 75 2.78 -14.32 3.26
CA GLN A 75 1.65 -14.28 4.19
C GLN A 75 1.90 -13.32 5.35
N THR A 76 3.12 -13.28 5.89
CA THR A 76 3.51 -12.32 6.94
C THR A 76 3.42 -10.88 6.42
N MET A 77 3.90 -10.61 5.21
CA MET A 77 3.76 -9.30 4.58
C MET A 77 2.29 -8.92 4.36
N LEU A 78 1.46 -9.82 3.82
CA LEU A 78 0.02 -9.59 3.67
C LEU A 78 -0.69 -9.37 5.01
N SER A 79 -0.30 -10.08 6.08
CA SER A 79 -0.87 -9.87 7.42
C SER A 79 -0.58 -8.48 7.99
N SER A 80 0.45 -7.81 7.49
CA SER A 80 0.78 -6.42 7.87
C SER A 80 0.03 -5.38 7.03
N ALA A 81 -0.65 -5.81 5.98
CA ALA A 81 -1.34 -4.90 5.05
C ALA A 81 -2.54 -4.23 5.71
N GLN A 82 -2.64 -2.92 5.54
CA GLN A 82 -3.75 -2.11 6.03
C GLN A 82 -4.25 -1.19 4.94
N GLU A 83 -5.57 -1.06 4.83
CA GLU A 83 -6.19 -0.07 3.96
C GLU A 83 -5.88 1.34 4.47
N MET A 84 -5.29 2.18 3.61
CA MET A 84 -5.05 3.59 3.86
C MET A 84 -6.38 4.34 3.81
N LYS A 85 -6.65 5.12 4.86
CA LYS A 85 -7.85 5.95 4.96
C LYS A 85 -7.46 7.41 5.02
N LEU A 86 -7.92 8.17 4.02
CA LEU A 86 -7.77 9.62 4.00
C LEU A 86 -8.72 10.25 5.03
N ASP A 87 -8.19 11.12 5.88
CA ASP A 87 -9.02 12.00 6.68
C ASP A 87 -9.55 13.20 5.87
N SER A 88 -10.40 14.02 6.48
CA SER A 88 -11.01 15.19 5.83
C SER A 88 -10.00 16.26 5.38
N GLU A 89 -8.77 16.21 5.88
CA GLU A 89 -7.68 17.11 5.50
C GLU A 89 -6.73 16.45 4.48
N GLY A 90 -7.02 15.21 4.05
CA GLY A 90 -6.24 14.48 3.05
C GLY A 90 -4.93 13.92 3.60
N ARG A 91 -4.92 13.51 4.87
CA ARG A 91 -3.79 12.78 5.50
C ARG A 91 -4.14 11.33 5.78
#